data_AF-A0A3C1UF87-F1
#
_entry.id   AF-A0A3C1UF87-F1
#
_cell.length_a   1.000
_cell.length_b   1.000
_cell.length_c   1.000
_cell.angle_alpha   90.00
_cell.angle_beta   90.00
_cell.angle_gamma   90.00
#
_symmetry.space_group_name_H-M   'P 1'
#
loop_
_entity.id
_entity.type
_entity.pdbx_description
1 polymer ?
#
loop_
_entity_poly.entity_id
_entity_poly.type
_entity_poly.pdbx_seq_one_letter_code
_entity_poly.pdbx_strand_id
1 'polypeptide(L)' 'MAQNAKKHEFRGAWLHIIGQSQYAKMTPEETRKYLIWQLNELKANGVNAIIWQIRPQADAAYPSQLEPWSKWISG' A
#
# COMPACT_ATOMS: atom_id res chain seq x y z
N MET A 1 28.28 -17.67 2.56
CA MET A 1 28.20 -17.50 1.09
C MET A 1 27.19 -16.40 0.80
N ALA A 2 27.62 -15.22 0.36
CA ALA A 2 26.69 -14.17 -0.06
C ALA A 2 26.06 -14.58 -1.39
N GLN A 3 24.73 -14.60 -1.48
CA GLN A 3 24.03 -14.90 -2.73
C GLN A 3 24.41 -13.85 -3.78
N ASN A 4 24.89 -14.30 -4.94
CA ASN A 4 25.25 -13.46 -6.08
C ASN A 4 23.96 -12.98 -6.78
N ALA A 5 23.17 -12.16 -6.09
CA ALA A 5 21.96 -11.57 -6.63
C ALA A 5 22.37 -10.52 -7.68
N LYS A 6 21.85 -10.65 -8.91
CA LYS A 6 22.00 -9.59 -9.92
C LYS A 6 21.45 -8.29 -9.32
N LYS A 7 22.27 -7.24 -9.30
CA LYS A 7 21.86 -5.92 -8.80
C LYS A 7 20.81 -5.35 -9.75
N HIS A 8 19.54 -5.47 -9.38
CA HIS A 8 18.43 -4.83 -10.09
C HIS A 8 18.31 -3.38 -9.64
N GLU A 9 18.08 -2.47 -10.58
CA GLU A 9 17.73 -1.08 -10.25
C GLU A 9 16.42 -1.06 -9.45
N PHE A 10 16.40 -0.36 -8.32
CA PHE A 10 15.20 -0.19 -7.51
C PHE A 10 14.36 0.96 -8.09
N ARG A 11 13.14 0.64 -8.53
CA ARG A 11 12.15 1.63 -9.01
C ARG A 11 10.91 1.46 -8.16
N GLY A 12 10.96 2.09 -6.99
CA GLY A 12 9.92 1.99 -5.98
C GLY A 12 8.86 3.09 -6.12
N ALA A 13 7.62 2.77 -5.79
CA ALA A 13 6.57 3.75 -5.56
C ALA A 13 6.08 3.67 -4.11
N TRP A 14 5.85 4.84 -3.51
CA TRP A 14 5.32 4.94 -2.16
C TRP A 14 3.80 5.13 -2.21
N LEU A 15 3.06 4.22 -1.59
CA LEU A 15 1.62 4.29 -1.46
C LEU A 15 1.29 4.47 0.03
N HIS A 16 0.69 5.62 0.36
CA HIS A 16 0.29 5.97 1.71
C HIS A 16 -1.23 5.95 1.85
N ILE A 17 -1.71 5.62 3.04
CA ILE A 17 -3.14 5.70 3.37
C ILE A 17 -3.51 7.01 4.09
N ILE A 18 -2.52 7.74 4.61
CA ILE A 18 -2.74 9.04 5.28
C ILE A 18 -3.31 10.03 4.28
N GLY A 19 -4.38 10.74 4.67
CA GLY A 19 -4.99 11.78 3.85
C GLY A 19 -5.91 11.25 2.74
N GLN A 20 -5.97 9.93 2.53
CA GLN A 20 -6.73 9.31 1.46
C GLN A 20 -8.15 8.96 1.92
N SER A 21 -8.97 10.00 2.14
CA SER A 21 -10.35 9.84 2.62
C SER A 21 -11.25 9.01 1.70
N GLN A 22 -10.85 8.73 0.45
CA GLN A 22 -11.63 7.85 -0.42
C GLN A 22 -11.71 6.42 0.10
N TYR A 23 -10.71 5.92 0.84
CA TYR A 23 -10.74 4.55 1.35
C TYR A 23 -11.88 4.31 2.33
N ALA A 24 -12.19 5.30 3.17
CA ALA A 24 -13.35 5.25 4.08
C ALA A 24 -14.71 5.27 3.36
N LYS A 25 -14.76 5.65 2.08
CA LYS A 25 -15.99 5.76 1.27
C LYS A 25 -16.16 4.59 0.30
N MET A 26 -15.12 3.79 0.10
CA MET A 26 -15.11 2.67 -0.84
C MET A 26 -15.47 1.39 -0.12
N THR A 27 -16.27 0.55 -0.77
CA THR A 27 -16.43 -0.86 -0.39
C THR A 27 -15.10 -1.62 -0.51
N PRO A 28 -14.95 -2.78 0.14
CA PRO A 28 -13.79 -3.64 -0.05
C PRO A 28 -13.53 -4.00 -1.52
N GLU A 29 -14.58 -4.22 -2.31
CA GLU A 29 -14.50 -4.51 -3.75
C GLU A 29 -13.99 -3.31 -4.54
N GLU A 30 -14.50 -2.11 -4.27
CA GLU A 30 -14.05 -0.87 -4.93
C GLU A 30 -12.60 -0.56 -4.57
N THR A 31 -12.23 -0.68 -3.30
CA THR A 31 -10.85 -0.50 -2.84
C THR A 31 -9.91 -1.49 -3.53
N ARG A 32 -10.31 -2.77 -3.64
CA ARG A 32 -9.52 -3.78 -4.35
C ARG A 32 -9.33 -3.42 -5.83
N LYS A 33 -10.40 -3.02 -6.53
CA LYS A 33 -10.32 -2.62 -7.94
C LYS A 33 -9.40 -1.41 -8.12
N TYR A 34 -9.53 -0.41 -7.25
CA TYR A 34 -8.70 0.79 -7.27
C TYR A 34 -7.21 0.47 -7.05
N LEU A 35 -6.89 -0.34 -6.04
CA LEU A 35 -5.50 -0.75 -5.77
C LEU A 35 -4.91 -1.57 -6.92
N ILE A 36 -5.67 -2.51 -7.49
CA ILE A 36 -5.23 -3.28 -8.66
C ILE A 36 -4.93 -2.35 -9.84
N TRP A 37 -5.82 -1.39 -10.10
CA TRP A 37 -5.60 -0.39 -11.15
C TRP A 37 -4.31 0.41 -10.90
N GLN A 38 -4.10 0.95 -9.70
CA GLN A 38 -2.87 1.68 -9.37
C GLN A 38 -1.62 0.83 -9.55
N LEU A 39 -1.64 -0.43 -9.11
CA LEU A 39 -0.52 -1.35 -9.27
C LEU A 39 -0.21 -1.63 -10.76
N ASN A 40 -1.25 -1.76 -11.59
CA ASN A 40 -1.08 -1.96 -13.03
C ASN A 40 -0.46 -0.73 -13.70
N GLU A 41 -0.91 0.48 -13.35
CA GLU A 41 -0.33 1.72 -13.86
C GLU A 41 1.15 1.85 -13.45
N LEU A 42 1.48 1.60 -12.18
CA LEU A 42 2.87 1.66 -11.71
C LEU A 42 3.75 0.64 -12.43
N LYS A 43 3.24 -0.59 -12.62
CA LYS A 43 3.94 -1.62 -13.39
C LYS A 43 4.14 -1.23 -14.85
N ALA A 44 3.14 -0.62 -15.50
CA ALA A 44 3.23 -0.12 -16.86
C ALA A 44 4.30 0.98 -17.00
N ASN A 45 4.50 1.78 -15.95
CA ASN A 45 5.55 2.79 -15.85
C ASN A 45 6.92 2.24 -15.37
N GLY A 46 7.08 0.91 -15.28
CA GLY A 46 8.35 0.26 -14.96
C GLY A 46 8.69 0.16 -13.48
N VAL A 47 7.78 0.53 -12.57
CA VAL A 47 7.93 0.33 -11.12
C VAL A 47 8.02 -1.16 -10.81
N ASN A 48 8.97 -1.53 -9.96
CA ASN A 48 9.22 -2.93 -9.58
C ASN A 48 9.03 -3.20 -8.09
N ALA A 49 8.81 -2.17 -7.28
CA ALA A 49 8.60 -2.30 -5.85
C ALA A 49 7.55 -1.30 -5.35
N ILE A 50 6.74 -1.74 -4.40
CA ILE A 50 5.74 -0.90 -3.74
C ILE A 50 6.05 -0.83 -2.26
N ILE A 51 6.13 0.38 -1.73
CA ILE A 51 6.25 0.63 -0.30
C ILE A 51 4.86 1.06 0.18
N TRP A 52 4.18 0.15 0.86
CA TRP A 52 2.82 0.37 1.36
C TRP A 52 2.86 0.74 2.85
N GLN A 53 2.28 1.89 3.20
CA GLN A 53 2.25 2.37 4.59
C GLN A 53 1.13 1.70 5.39
N ILE A 54 1.42 0.54 5.99
CA ILE A 54 0.46 -0.21 6.80
C ILE A 54 0.17 0.37 8.20
N ARG A 55 1.06 1.21 8.72
CA ARG A 55 0.98 1.82 10.06
C ARG A 55 1.27 3.32 10.00
N PRO A 56 0.26 4.15 9.73
CA PRO A 56 0.49 5.57 9.49
C PRO A 56 0.58 6.44 10.76
N GLN A 57 -0.26 6.21 11.77
CA GLN A 57 -0.40 7.09 12.94
C GLN A 57 -0.76 6.28 14.22
N ALA A 58 0.09 5.31 14.61
CA ALA A 58 -0.19 4.39 15.72
C ALA A 58 -1.55 3.66 15.58
N ASP A 59 -1.83 3.28 14.34
CA ASP A 59 -3.01 2.57 13.89
C ASP A 59 -2.59 1.56 12.81
N ALA A 60 -3.50 0.66 12.44
CA ALA A 60 -3.21 -0.45 11.55
C ALA A 60 -4.18 -0.53 10.36
N ALA A 61 -3.63 -0.80 9.19
CA ALA A 61 -4.36 -1.19 7.98
C ALA A 61 -4.53 -2.72 7.85
N TYR A 62 -4.53 -3.43 8.97
CA TYR A 62 -4.65 -4.87 9.06
C TYR A 62 -5.25 -5.25 10.42
N PRO A 63 -5.85 -6.45 10.57
CA PRO A 63 -6.34 -6.92 11.85
C PRO A 63 -5.19 -7.00 12.87
N SER A 64 -5.24 -6.15 13.90
CA SER A 64 -4.24 -6.06 14.95
C SER A 64 -4.91 -6.20 16.32
N GLN A 65 -4.25 -6.91 17.23
CA GLN A 65 -4.66 -6.97 18.64
C GLN A 65 -4.02 -5.84 19.48
N LEU A 66 -3.04 -5.14 18.91
CA LEU A 66 -2.24 -4.13 19.61
C LEU A 66 -2.66 -2.70 19.26
N GLU A 67 -3.13 -2.48 18.04
CA GLU A 67 -3.36 -1.15 17.48
C GLU A 67 -4.77 -1.07 16.88
N PRO A 68 -5.46 0.08 16.99
CA PRO A 68 -6.76 0.26 16.40
C PRO A 68 -6.70 0.26 14.87
N TRP A 69 -7.84 0.04 14.23
CA TRP A 69 -7.99 0.24 12.79
C TRP A 69 -7.71 1.70 12.41
N SER A 70 -7.05 1.90 11.27
CA SER A 70 -6.75 3.24 10.80
C SER A 70 -8.01 4.03 10.46
N LYS A 71 -8.12 5.25 11.01
CA LYS A 71 -9.20 6.21 10.71
C LYS A 71 -9.35 6.50 9.22
N TRP A 72 -8.26 6.36 8.45
CA TRP A 72 -8.27 6.60 7.01
C TRP A 72 -8.96 5.49 6.22
N ILE A 73 -9.12 4.30 6.83
CA ILE A 73 -9.80 3.13 6.23
C ILE A 73 -11.20 2.96 6.83
N SER A 74 -11.35 3.14 8.13
CA SER A 74 -12.64 2.94 8.81
C SER A 74 -13.60 4.13 8.72
N GLY A 75 -13.08 5.33 8.42
CA GLY A 75 -13.77 6.59 8.69
C GLY A 75 -13.62 7.01 10.15
#